data_AF-A0A2V9IH96-F1
#
_entry.id   AF-A0A2V9IH96-F1
#
_cell.length_a   1.000
_cell.length_b   1.000
_cell.length_c   1.000
_cell.angle_alpha   90.00
_cell.angle_beta   90.00
_cell.angle_gamma   90.00
#
_symmetry.space_group_name_H-M   'P 1'
#
loop_
_entity.id
_entity.type
_entity.pdbx_description
1 polymer ?
#
loop_
_entity_poly.entity_id
_entity_poly.type
_entity_poly.pdbx_seq_one_letter_code
_entity_poly.pdbx_strand_id
1 'polypeptide(L)' 'MTTPLVSEQLIQIAYLAATVLFILSLKWMNEPASARRAVAAGELGMLLAIGGTLLYRGIIDYRW' A
#
# COMPACT_ATOMS: atom_id res chain seq x y z
N MET A 1 -11.32 23.50 -6.53
CA MET A 1 -11.20 22.26 -5.74
C MET A 1 -12.02 21.17 -6.42
N THR A 2 -11.47 20.53 -7.45
CA THR A 2 -12.08 19.35 -8.08
C THR A 2 -10.98 18.31 -8.22
N THR A 3 -10.67 17.63 -7.12
CA THR A 3 -9.95 16.36 -7.21
C THR A 3 -10.80 15.46 -8.11
N PRO A 4 -10.23 14.87 -9.18
CA PRO A 4 -11.02 13.98 -10.02
C PRO A 4 -11.45 12.79 -9.17
N LEU A 5 -12.76 12.49 -9.12
CA LEU A 5 -13.33 11.35 -8.37
C LEU A 5 -12.52 10.05 -8.59
N VAL A 6 -12.05 9.88 -9.83
CA VAL A 6 -11.23 8.74 -10.26
C VAL A 6 -9.93 8.62 -9.46
N SER A 7 -9.25 9.73 -9.13
CA SER A 7 -8.01 9.66 -8.33
C SER A 7 -8.27 9.27 -6.88
N GLU A 8 -9.36 9.75 -6.28
CA GLU A 8 -9.70 9.39 -4.90
C GLU A 8 -10.09 7.92 -4.78
N GLN A 9 -10.88 7.41 -5.72
CA GLN A 9 -11.22 5.98 -5.81
C GLN A 9 -9.97 5.11 -6.02
N LEU A 10 -9.02 5.54 -6.87
CA LEU A 10 -7.78 4.80 -7.12
C LEU A 10 -6.93 4.67 -5.84
N ILE A 11 -6.89 5.73 -5.04
CA ILE A 11 -6.11 5.79 -3.79
C ILE A 11 -6.78 4.95 -2.69
N GLN A 12 -8.11 5.00 -2.58
CA GLN A 12 -8.86 4.13 -1.67
C GLN A 12 -8.67 2.65 -2.03
N ILE A 13 -8.72 2.29 -3.32
CA ILE A 13 -8.46 0.92 -3.78
C ILE A 13 -7.01 0.50 -3.48
N ALA A 14 -6.04 1.38 -3.70
CA ALA A 14 -4.63 1.11 -3.38
C ALA A 14 -4.42 0.85 -1.87
N TYR A 15 -5.04 1.65 -1.00
CA TYR A 15 -4.97 1.44 0.45
C TYR A 15 -5.69 0.15 0.89
N LEU A 16 -6.82 -0.19 0.27
CA LEU A 16 -7.49 -1.46 0.55
C LEU A 16 -6.61 -2.65 0.15
N ALA A 17 -6.01 -2.61 -1.04
CA ALA A 17 -5.07 -3.64 -1.49
C ALA A 17 -3.84 -3.76 -0.58
N ALA A 18 -3.25 -2.63 -0.18
CA ALA A 18 -2.12 -2.60 0.75
C ALA A 18 -2.48 -3.23 2.10
N THR A 19 -3.66 -2.92 2.64
CA THR A 19 -4.14 -3.49 3.92
C THR A 19 -4.27 -5.02 3.83
N VAL A 20 -4.82 -5.54 2.72
CA VAL A 20 -4.94 -6.99 2.50
C VAL A 20 -3.55 -7.65 2.43
N LEU A 21 -2.60 -7.03 1.72
CA LEU A 21 -1.21 -7.51 1.64
C LEU A 21 -0.54 -7.55 3.02
N PHE A 22 -0.76 -6.55 3.86
CA PHE A 22 -0.26 -6.55 5.24
C PHE A 22 -0.87 -7.66 6.08
N ILE A 23 -2.17 -7.92 5.97
CA ILE A 23 -2.84 -9.02 6.67
C ILE A 23 -2.26 -10.37 6.24
N LEU A 24 -2.02 -10.57 4.94
CA LEU A 24 -1.41 -11.79 4.41
C LEU A 24 0.04 -11.96 4.86
N SER A 25 0.81 -10.86 4.91
CA SER A 25 2.16 -10.85 5.46
C SER A 25 2.16 -11.31 6.93
N LEU A 26 1.32 -10.72 7.78
CA LEU A 26 1.19 -11.12 9.18
C LEU A 26 0.75 -12.58 9.35
N LYS A 27 -0.15 -13.07 8.48
CA LYS A 27 -0.56 -14.48 8.48
C LYS A 27 0.61 -15.42 8.24
N TRP A 28 1.45 -15.14 7.25
CA TRP A 28 2.61 -15.98 6.89
C TRP A 28 3.81 -15.83 7.82
N MET A 29 3.84 -14.81 8.69
CA MET A 29 4.84 -14.71 9.75
C MET A 29 4.68 -15.75 10.86
N ASN A 30 3.49 -16.36 11.02
CA ASN A 30 3.23 -17.35 12.07
C ASN A 30 3.79 -18.75 11.77
N GLU A 31 4.28 -19.01 10.56
CA GLU A 31 4.90 -20.30 10.19
C GLU A 31 6.32 -20.07 9.64
N PRO A 32 7.37 -20.71 10.21
CA PRO A 32 8.76 -20.55 9.76
C PRO A 32 8.97 -20.87 8.28
N ALA A 33 8.21 -21.84 7.75
CA ALA A 33 8.27 -22.25 6.35
C ALA A 33 7.70 -21.19 5.38
N SER A 34 6.76 -20.35 5.84
CA SER A 34 6.13 -19.30 5.02
C SER A 34 6.63 -17.89 5.33
N ALA A 35 7.44 -17.70 6.38
CA ALA A 35 8.01 -16.41 6.78
C ALA A 35 8.78 -15.68 5.66
N ARG A 36 9.52 -16.39 4.79
CA ARG A 36 10.18 -15.76 3.63
C ARG A 36 9.21 -15.18 2.61
N ARG A 37 8.02 -15.78 2.46
CA ARG A 37 6.95 -15.28 1.58
C ARG A 37 6.22 -14.10 2.22
N ALA A 38 6.11 -14.08 3.55
CA ALA A 38 5.57 -12.95 4.30
C ALA A 38 6.34 -11.66 4.02
N VAL A 39 7.68 -11.72 4.06
CA VAL A 39 8.54 -10.56 3.78
C VAL A 39 8.29 -10.00 2.39
N ALA A 40 8.28 -10.84 1.36
CA ALA A 40 8.01 -10.40 -0.02
C ALA A 40 6.59 -9.79 -0.18
N ALA A 41 5.58 -10.35 0.49
CA ALA A 41 4.23 -9.81 0.48
C ALA A 41 4.14 -8.45 1.20
N GLY A 42 4.87 -8.30 2.31
CA GLY A 42 4.98 -7.04 3.06
C GLY A 42 5.68 -5.95 2.25
N GLU A 43 6.79 -6.26 1.59
CA GLU A 43 7.51 -5.33 0.71
C GLU A 43 6.63 -4.86 -0.46
N LEU A 44 5.90 -5.77 -1.11
CA LEU A 44 4.94 -5.42 -2.16
C LEU A 44 3.79 -4.55 -1.63
N GLY A 45 3.28 -4.85 -0.42
CA GLY A 45 2.28 -4.02 0.25
C GLY A 45 2.79 -2.61 0.54
N MET A 46 4.04 -2.48 1.01
CA MET A 46 4.68 -1.21 1.28
C MET A 46 4.90 -0.39 -0.01
N LEU A 47 5.36 -1.02 -1.09
CA LEU A 47 5.52 -0.36 -2.41
C LEU A 47 4.19 0.17 -2.95
N LEU A 48 3.11 -0.61 -2.83
CA LEU A 48 1.77 -0.19 -3.25
C LEU A 48 1.23 0.96 -2.39
N ALA A 49 1.46 0.93 -1.08
CA ALA A 49 1.06 2.01 -0.17
C ALA A 49 1.78 3.32 -0.51
N ILE A 50 3.12 3.29 -0.61
CA ILE A 50 3.93 4.47 -0.95
C ILE A 50 3.55 4.99 -2.35
N GLY A 51 3.38 4.09 -3.33
CA GLY A 51 2.98 4.47 -4.69
C GLY A 51 1.60 5.12 -4.74
N GLY A 52 0.63 4.61 -3.97
CA GLY A 52 -0.69 5.23 -3.82
C GLY A 52 -0.63 6.61 -3.18
N THR A 53 0.20 6.77 -2.13
CA THR A 53 0.43 8.07 -1.48
C THR A 53 1.12 9.07 -2.41
N LEU A 54 2.08 8.66 -3.23
CA LEU A 54 2.75 9.55 -4.19
C LEU A 54 1.81 10.03 -5.31
N LEU A 55 0.83 9.19 -5.68
CA LEU A 55 -0.22 9.55 -6.66
C LEU A 55 -1.27 10.51 -6.08
N TYR A 56 -1.32 10.67 -4.75
CA TYR A 56 -2.16 11.66 -4.08
C TYR A 56 -1.64 13.07 -4.42
N ARG A 57 -2.27 13.71 -5.41
CA ARG A 57 -1.98 15.09 -5.87
C ARG A 57 -2.23 16.18 -4.81
N GLY A 58 -2.51 15.83 -3.56
CA GLY A 58 -2.52 16.75 -2.42
C GLY A 58 -1.13 16.97 -1.80
N ILE A 59 -0.13 16.14 -2.11
CA ILE A 59 1.27 16.39 -1.73
C ILE A 59 1.89 17.31 -2.78
N ILE A 60 1.64 18.61 -2.66
CA ILE A 60 2.17 19.65 -3.57
C ILE A 60 3.51 20.20 -3.06
N ASP A 61 3.96 19.81 -1.86
CA ASP A 61 5.25 20.24 -1.31
C ASP A 61 6.07 19.04 -0.79
N TYR A 62 7.15 18.70 -1.50
CA TYR A 62 8.13 17.68 -1.12
C TYR A 62 9.39 18.32 -0.53
N ARG A 63 9.22 19.32 0.34
CA ARG A 63 10.35 20.01 0.99
C ARG A 63 10.70 19.33 2.32
N TRP A 64 12.00 19.14 2.52
CA TRP A 64 12.62 18.63 3.74
C TRP A 64 12.67 19.68 4.83
#